data_AF-A0A7V1HEQ7-F1
#
_entry.id   AF-A0A7V1HEQ7-F1
#
_cell.length_a   1.000
_cell.length_b   1.000
_cell.length_c   1.000
_cell.angle_alpha   90.00
_cell.angle_beta   90.00
_cell.angle_gamma   90.00
#
_symmetry.space_group_name_H-M   'P 1'
#
loop_
_entity.id
_entity.type
_entity.pdbx_description
1 polymer ?
#
loop_
_entity_poly.entity_id
_entity_poly.type
_entity_poly.pdbx_seq_one_letter_code
_entity_poly.pdbx_strand_id
1 'polypeptide(L)'
;TQDTQEYPLLSKLNEVGTLYIKNIHFLDHETQERLGEFIRQGSYRIFRSDQKVASNVRIICSTNQNIQQLMQKDDRQSLFGKLKKNKLSMPSLGTLSEEELLNLAQGFVEQAIKTNVFKNLLSLTEKDKNKLLNKRPTSLQEFKTRIQQLLIQKSKKSNIYQEAKFDPTFTITDPELIAAAQLGKQALKDRKIMTLLWNKFKNQNKVATFLGVNRSSVNRRCKEYNLR
;
A
#
# COMPACT_ATOMS: atom_id res chain seq x y z
N THR A 1 19.77 4.99 -33.04
CA THR A 1 19.01 4.26 -32.00
C THR A 1 19.87 4.23 -30.75
N GLN A 2 19.60 5.10 -29.78
CA GLN A 2 20.34 5.08 -28.52
C GLN A 2 19.91 3.85 -27.72
N ASP A 3 20.81 2.89 -27.58
CA ASP A 3 20.71 1.82 -26.60
C ASP A 3 20.58 2.45 -25.21
N THR A 4 19.37 2.54 -24.68
CA THR A 4 19.19 2.72 -23.23
C THR A 4 19.65 1.44 -22.56
N GLN A 5 20.96 1.37 -22.29
CA GLN A 5 21.58 0.30 -21.54
C GLN A 5 20.89 0.23 -20.16
N GLU A 6 20.03 -0.76 -19.99
CA GLU A 6 19.17 -0.86 -18.81
C GLU A 6 20.03 -1.36 -17.63
N TYR A 7 20.64 -0.42 -16.89
CA TYR A 7 21.47 -0.77 -15.74
C TYR A 7 20.64 -1.51 -14.66
N PRO A 8 21.19 -2.58 -14.05
CA PRO A 8 20.53 -3.28 -12.96
C PRO A 8 20.15 -2.34 -11.82
N LEU A 9 18.98 -2.57 -11.22
CA LEU A 9 18.45 -1.70 -10.15
C LEU A 9 19.43 -1.50 -9.00
N LEU A 10 20.13 -2.56 -8.57
CA LEU A 10 21.12 -2.50 -7.50
C LEU A 10 22.32 -1.63 -7.92
N SER A 11 22.77 -1.70 -9.17
CA SER A 11 23.82 -0.81 -9.69
C SER A 11 23.41 0.66 -9.64
N LYS A 12 22.16 0.97 -10.01
CA LYS A 12 21.63 2.34 -10.00
C LYS A 12 21.52 2.93 -8.58
N LEU A 13 21.38 2.07 -7.58
CA LEU A 13 21.16 2.45 -6.20
C LEU A 13 22.44 2.36 -5.34
N ASN A 14 23.57 1.97 -5.91
CA ASN A 14 24.81 1.75 -5.16
C ASN A 14 25.20 2.98 -4.30
N GLU A 15 25.66 2.73 -3.07
CA GLU A 15 26.13 3.68 -2.05
C GLU A 15 25.10 4.64 -1.46
N VAL A 16 24.11 5.10 -2.23
CA VAL A 16 23.17 6.15 -1.81
C VAL A 16 21.72 5.66 -1.71
N GLY A 17 21.40 4.52 -2.30
CA GLY A 17 20.04 4.06 -2.48
C GLY A 17 19.51 3.21 -1.33
N THR A 18 18.19 3.30 -1.13
CA THR A 18 17.43 2.39 -0.30
C THR A 18 16.38 1.68 -1.15
N LEU A 19 16.38 0.34 -1.12
CA LEU A 19 15.38 -0.48 -1.77
C LEU A 19 14.36 -0.96 -0.74
N TYR A 20 13.11 -0.54 -0.90
CA TYR A 20 11.98 -1.02 -0.10
C TYR A 20 11.22 -2.14 -0.82
N ILE A 21 11.16 -3.33 -0.21
CA ILE A 21 10.48 -4.51 -0.74
C ILE A 21 9.25 -4.80 0.10
N LYS A 22 8.06 -4.52 -0.46
CA LYS A 22 6.78 -4.81 0.19
C LYS A 22 6.37 -6.26 -0.02
N ASN A 23 5.84 -6.89 1.02
CA ASN A 23 5.34 -8.27 1.01
C ASN A 23 6.38 -9.28 0.51
N ILE A 24 7.56 -9.27 1.12
CA ILE A 24 8.71 -10.10 0.71
C ILE A 24 8.40 -11.60 0.58
N HIS A 25 7.39 -12.10 1.30
CA HIS A 25 6.95 -13.50 1.23
C HIS A 25 6.34 -13.91 -0.11
N PHE A 26 5.99 -12.96 -0.99
CA PHE A 26 5.50 -13.25 -2.34
C PHE A 26 6.62 -13.43 -3.38
N LEU A 27 7.88 -13.15 -3.02
CA LEU A 27 9.00 -13.47 -3.90
C LEU A 27 9.05 -14.99 -4.11
N ASP A 28 9.36 -15.42 -5.33
CA ASP A 28 9.64 -16.82 -5.61
C ASP A 28 10.93 -17.28 -4.91
N HIS A 29 11.13 -18.59 -4.80
CA HIS A 29 12.25 -19.17 -4.05
C HIS A 29 13.62 -18.70 -4.59
N GLU A 30 13.82 -18.73 -5.90
CA GLU A 30 15.08 -18.33 -6.54
C GLU A 30 15.41 -16.85 -6.27
N THR A 31 14.40 -15.98 -6.34
CA THR A 31 14.56 -14.56 -6.01
C THR A 31 14.86 -14.36 -4.52
N GLN A 32 14.23 -15.13 -3.63
CA GLN A 32 14.52 -15.08 -2.20
C GLN A 32 15.95 -15.53 -1.88
N GLU A 33 16.44 -16.58 -2.53
CA GLU A 33 17.84 -17.05 -2.40
C GLU A 33 18.81 -15.98 -2.85
N ARG A 34 18.63 -15.42 -4.06
CA ARG A 34 19.48 -14.34 -4.59
C ARG A 34 19.50 -13.11 -3.69
N LEU A 35 18.33 -12.71 -3.16
CA LEU A 35 18.24 -11.61 -2.20
C LEU A 35 18.96 -11.95 -0.90
N GLY A 36 18.82 -13.19 -0.42
CA GLY A 36 19.51 -13.68 0.76
C GLY A 36 21.03 -13.72 0.58
N GLU A 37 21.52 -14.08 -0.61
CA GLU A 37 22.94 -14.01 -0.98
C GLU A 37 23.43 -12.57 -1.02
N PHE A 38 22.67 -11.66 -1.65
CA PHE A 38 23.00 -10.24 -1.71
C PHE A 38 23.12 -9.62 -0.33
N ILE A 39 22.14 -9.85 0.56
CA ILE A 39 22.17 -9.36 1.95
C ILE A 39 23.38 -9.91 2.71
N ARG A 40 23.89 -11.10 2.36
CA ARG A 40 25.05 -11.72 3.01
C ARG A 40 26.38 -11.22 2.45
N GLN A 41 26.50 -11.13 1.13
CA GLN A 41 27.77 -10.89 0.43
C GLN A 41 27.96 -9.44 0.00
N GLY A 42 26.90 -8.62 0.00
CA GLY A 42 26.94 -7.26 -0.58
C GLY A 42 27.14 -7.25 -2.10
N SER A 43 26.95 -8.38 -2.78
CA SER A 43 27.13 -8.53 -4.22
C SER A 43 26.08 -9.43 -4.84
N TYR A 44 25.81 -9.22 -6.13
CA TYR A 44 24.83 -9.98 -6.92
C TYR A 44 25.44 -10.40 -8.26
N ARG A 45 24.87 -11.43 -8.90
CA ARG A 45 25.24 -11.82 -10.27
C ARG A 45 24.35 -11.11 -11.28
N ILE A 46 24.94 -10.65 -12.38
CA ILE A 46 24.18 -10.08 -13.49
C ILE A 46 23.38 -11.21 -14.16
N PHE A 47 22.17 -10.91 -14.62
CA PHE A 47 21.35 -11.90 -15.32
C PHE A 47 22.08 -12.44 -16.55
N ARG A 48 22.19 -13.77 -16.68
CA ARG A 48 22.94 -14.48 -17.73
C ARG A 48 24.44 -14.17 -17.79
N SER A 49 25.05 -13.78 -16.67
CA SER A 49 26.49 -13.60 -16.57
C SER A 49 26.99 -14.14 -15.23
N ASP A 50 28.19 -14.71 -15.26
CA ASP A 50 28.89 -15.15 -14.04
C ASP A 50 29.55 -13.98 -13.30
N GLN A 51 29.52 -12.78 -13.89
CA GLN A 51 30.05 -11.58 -13.28
C GLN A 51 29.28 -11.22 -12.01
N LYS A 52 30.03 -11.17 -10.90
CA LYS A 52 29.56 -10.62 -9.63
C LYS A 52 29.83 -9.11 -9.58
N VAL A 53 28.84 -8.37 -9.11
CA VAL A 53 28.92 -6.92 -8.92
C VAL A 53 28.60 -6.60 -7.47
N ALA A 54 29.51 -5.88 -6.81
CA ALA A 54 29.29 -5.36 -5.46
C ALA A 54 28.31 -4.17 -5.51
N SER A 55 27.48 -4.03 -4.49
CA SER A 55 26.54 -2.93 -4.37
C SER A 55 26.18 -2.68 -2.90
N ASN A 56 26.37 -1.44 -2.45
CA ASN A 56 26.04 -0.98 -1.11
C ASN A 56 24.66 -0.31 -1.10
N VAL A 57 23.60 -1.11 -1.24
CA VAL A 57 22.22 -0.63 -1.22
C VAL A 57 21.58 -1.02 0.11
N ARG A 58 20.93 -0.07 0.79
CA ARG A 58 20.17 -0.37 2.00
C ARG A 58 18.89 -1.11 1.63
N ILE A 59 18.65 -2.28 2.23
CA ILE A 59 17.44 -3.06 2.01
C ILE A 59 16.48 -2.90 3.19
N ILE A 60 15.23 -2.52 2.92
CA ILE A 60 14.14 -2.51 3.90
C ILE A 60 13.01 -3.39 3.37
N CYS A 61 12.55 -4.35 4.16
CA CYS A 61 11.52 -5.29 3.74
C CYS A 61 10.31 -5.23 4.67
N SER A 62 9.12 -5.52 4.14
CA SER A 62 7.91 -5.69 4.96
C SER A 62 7.18 -6.99 4.65
N THR A 63 6.47 -7.50 5.65
CA THR A 63 5.61 -8.68 5.53
C THR A 63 4.47 -8.59 6.56
N ASN A 64 3.30 -9.09 6.19
CA ASN A 64 2.18 -9.30 7.11
C ASN A 64 2.09 -10.76 7.60
N GLN A 65 3.00 -11.63 7.14
CA GLN A 65 3.08 -13.03 7.53
C GLN A 65 4.00 -13.22 8.74
N ASN A 66 3.71 -14.24 9.55
CA ASN A 66 4.60 -14.63 10.63
C ASN A 66 5.90 -15.23 10.08
N ILE A 67 7.03 -14.56 10.33
CA ILE A 67 8.34 -14.98 9.84
C ILE A 67 8.73 -16.38 10.36
N GLN A 68 8.41 -16.73 11.61
CA GLN A 68 8.71 -18.07 12.15
C GLN A 68 7.96 -19.17 11.40
N GLN A 69 6.69 -18.93 11.06
CA GLN A 69 5.91 -19.87 10.25
C GLN A 69 6.44 -19.98 8.82
N LEU A 70 6.88 -18.87 8.23
CA LEU A 70 7.51 -18.88 6.89
C LEU A 70 8.82 -19.67 6.86
N MET A 71 9.57 -19.70 7.97
CA MET A 71 10.80 -20.49 8.09
C MET A 71 10.56 -22.00 8.27
N GLN A 72 9.36 -22.40 8.69
CA GLN A 72 9.00 -23.81 8.92
C GLN A 72 8.40 -24.49 7.69
N LYS A 73 7.74 -23.73 6.81
CA LYS A 73 6.97 -24.26 5.68
C LYS A 73 7.77 -24.43 4.38
N ASP A 74 9.00 -23.97 4.34
CA ASP A 74 9.78 -23.83 3.11
C ASP A 74 11.26 -23.67 3.50
N ASP A 75 12.21 -24.17 2.71
CA ASP A 75 13.67 -24.04 2.91
C ASP A 75 14.18 -22.58 2.79
N ARG A 76 13.32 -21.59 3.05
CA ARG A 76 13.55 -20.15 3.05
C ARG A 76 14.26 -19.64 4.30
N GLN A 77 14.89 -20.53 5.08
CA GLN A 77 15.64 -20.17 6.28
C GLN A 77 16.77 -19.18 5.98
N SER A 78 17.36 -19.27 4.78
CA SER A 78 18.53 -18.50 4.37
C SER A 78 18.29 -16.98 4.29
N LEU A 79 17.09 -16.56 3.86
CA LEU A 79 16.67 -15.16 3.79
C LEU A 79 16.07 -14.69 5.11
N PHE A 80 15.03 -15.38 5.60
CA PHE A 80 14.28 -14.94 6.77
C PHE A 80 15.08 -15.01 8.07
N GLY A 81 16.01 -15.97 8.19
CA GLY A 81 16.92 -16.06 9.32
C GLY A 81 17.80 -14.82 9.48
N LYS A 82 18.23 -14.20 8.37
CA LYS A 82 19.02 -12.95 8.38
C LYS A 82 18.17 -11.75 8.74
N LEU A 83 16.98 -11.65 8.14
CA LEU A 83 16.06 -10.54 8.39
C LEU A 83 15.52 -10.52 9.83
N LYS A 84 15.41 -11.69 10.48
CA LYS A 84 14.91 -11.82 11.86
C LYS A 84 15.68 -10.96 12.87
N LYS A 85 16.99 -10.76 12.67
CA LYS A 85 17.85 -10.04 13.63
C LYS A 85 17.51 -8.54 13.74
N ASN A 86 17.06 -7.93 12.64
CA ASN A 86 16.75 -6.50 12.56
C ASN A 86 15.27 -6.28 12.23
N LYS A 87 14.39 -6.68 13.15
CA LYS A 87 12.94 -6.62 12.97
C LYS A 87 12.35 -5.44 13.75
N LEU A 88 11.59 -4.59 13.05
CA LEU A 88 10.63 -3.68 13.65
C LEU A 88 9.23 -4.27 13.52
N SER A 89 8.51 -4.42 14.64
CA SER A 89 7.12 -4.89 14.62
C SER A 89 6.19 -3.69 14.73
N MET A 90 5.29 -3.52 13.75
CA MET A 90 4.24 -2.51 13.85
C MET A 90 3.17 -2.97 14.83
N PRO A 91 2.72 -2.11 15.77
CA PRO A 91 1.62 -2.45 16.66
C PRO A 91 0.34 -2.65 15.87
N SER A 92 -0.53 -3.53 16.36
CA SER A 92 -1.89 -3.65 15.82
C SER A 92 -2.72 -2.46 16.28
N LEU A 93 -3.64 -2.00 15.44
CA LEU A 93 -4.60 -0.96 15.85
C LEU A 93 -5.50 -1.40 17.00
N GLY A 94 -5.68 -2.71 17.18
CA GLY A 94 -6.40 -3.28 18.32
C GLY A 94 -5.63 -3.16 19.63
N THR A 95 -4.30 -3.05 19.61
CA THR A 95 -3.46 -2.96 20.81
C THR A 95 -3.10 -1.53 21.19
N LEU A 96 -3.38 -0.54 20.35
CA LEU A 96 -3.17 0.87 20.67
C LEU A 96 -4.06 1.29 21.85
N SER A 97 -3.61 2.22 22.68
CA SER A 97 -4.47 2.83 23.68
C SER A 97 -5.62 3.59 23.01
N GLU A 98 -6.69 3.89 23.77
CA GLU A 98 -7.76 4.74 23.23
C GLU A 98 -7.24 6.13 22.85
N GLU A 99 -6.36 6.68 23.68
CA GLU A 99 -5.70 7.97 23.44
C GLU A 99 -4.88 7.96 22.13
N GLU A 100 -4.05 6.95 21.90
CA GLU A 100 -3.28 6.81 20.65
C GLU A 100 -4.19 6.70 19.43
N LEU A 101 -5.30 5.95 19.55
CA LEU A 101 -6.26 5.80 18.46
C LEU A 101 -7.00 7.12 18.16
N LEU A 102 -7.32 7.90 19.20
CA LEU A 102 -7.92 9.23 19.05
C LEU A 102 -6.92 10.24 18.46
N ASN A 103 -5.66 10.21 18.88
CA ASN A 103 -4.59 11.04 18.31
C ASN A 103 -4.39 10.74 16.82
N LEU A 104 -4.40 9.46 16.46
CA LEU A 104 -4.38 9.03 15.07
C LEU A 104 -5.60 9.53 14.29
N ALA A 105 -6.79 9.49 14.91
CA ALA A 105 -8.01 10.00 14.29
C ALA A 105 -7.91 11.51 14.02
N GLN A 106 -7.42 12.25 15.00
CA GLN A 106 -7.21 13.69 14.90
C GLN A 106 -6.23 14.02 13.76
N GLY A 107 -5.12 13.28 13.63
CA GLY A 107 -4.19 13.43 12.51
C GLY A 107 -4.85 13.22 11.14
N PHE A 108 -5.75 12.25 11.01
CA PHE A 108 -6.52 12.06 9.76
C PHE A 108 -7.51 13.18 9.48
N VAL A 109 -8.13 13.75 10.51
CA VAL A 109 -9.01 14.92 10.38
C VAL A 109 -8.24 16.15 9.91
N GLU A 110 -7.06 16.39 10.48
CA GLU A 110 -6.18 17.50 10.10
C GLU A 110 -5.66 17.37 8.66
N GLN A 111 -5.31 16.15 8.23
CA GLN A 111 -4.94 15.87 6.84
C GLN A 111 -6.10 16.11 5.87
N ALA A 112 -7.34 15.84 6.31
CA ALA A 112 -8.54 16.02 5.51
C ALA A 112 -8.96 17.48 5.39
N ILE A 113 -8.78 18.28 6.44
CA ILE A 113 -9.26 19.66 6.50
C ILE A 113 -8.09 20.62 6.31
N LYS A 114 -7.90 21.07 5.06
CA LYS A 114 -6.83 22.01 4.71
C LYS A 114 -7.08 23.44 5.20
N THR A 115 -8.34 23.86 5.34
CA THR A 115 -8.69 25.24 5.71
C THR A 115 -9.03 25.36 7.19
N ASN A 116 -8.37 26.28 7.91
CA ASN A 116 -8.56 26.48 9.35
C ASN A 116 -10.01 26.78 9.77
N VAL A 117 -10.79 27.45 8.91
CA VAL A 117 -12.20 27.78 9.16
C VAL A 117 -13.06 26.53 9.41
N PHE A 118 -12.74 25.42 8.73
CA PHE A 118 -13.51 24.17 8.85
C PHE A 118 -13.00 23.25 9.95
N LYS A 119 -11.82 23.51 10.53
CA LYS A 119 -11.26 22.68 11.62
C LYS A 119 -12.13 22.73 12.87
N ASN A 120 -12.62 23.91 13.23
CA ASN A 120 -13.46 24.08 14.41
C ASN A 120 -14.84 23.43 14.21
N LEU A 121 -15.44 23.61 13.02
CA LEU A 121 -16.78 23.11 12.69
C LEU A 121 -16.83 21.59 12.50
N LEU A 122 -15.74 20.98 12.02
CA LEU A 122 -15.65 19.54 11.75
C LEU A 122 -14.78 18.78 12.75
N SER A 123 -14.37 19.43 13.84
CA SER A 123 -13.66 18.81 14.96
C SER A 123 -14.41 17.58 15.50
N LEU A 124 -13.68 16.59 16.01
CA LEU A 124 -14.31 15.39 16.58
C LEU A 124 -14.97 15.74 17.92
N THR A 125 -16.31 15.59 17.98
CA THR A 125 -17.04 15.70 19.25
C THR A 125 -16.83 14.46 20.11
N GLU A 126 -17.14 14.51 21.41
CA GLU A 126 -17.10 13.32 22.28
C GLU A 126 -17.95 12.16 21.74
N LYS A 127 -19.10 12.47 21.13
CA LYS A 127 -19.94 11.46 20.46
C LYS A 127 -19.22 10.81 19.27
N ASP A 128 -18.48 11.59 18.50
CA ASP A 128 -17.69 11.11 17.36
C ASP A 128 -16.53 10.22 17.83
N LYS A 129 -15.81 10.66 18.88
CA LYS A 129 -14.72 9.91 19.51
C LYS A 129 -15.22 8.56 20.03
N ASN A 130 -16.30 8.55 20.82
CA ASN A 130 -16.91 7.33 21.32
C ASN A 130 -17.33 6.39 20.18
N LYS A 131 -17.92 6.93 19.10
CA LYS A 131 -18.28 6.13 17.92
C LYS A 131 -17.07 5.49 17.25
N LEU A 132 -15.94 6.19 17.18
CA LEU A 132 -14.69 5.67 16.63
C LEU A 132 -14.06 4.60 17.54
N LEU A 133 -14.20 4.72 18.85
CA LEU A 133 -13.67 3.79 19.85
C LEU A 133 -14.53 2.52 19.99
N ASN A 134 -15.85 2.63 19.87
CA ASN A 134 -16.81 1.52 20.05
C ASN A 134 -16.47 0.26 19.24
N LYS A 135 -15.86 0.43 18.06
CA LYS A 135 -15.37 -0.68 17.26
C LYS A 135 -13.94 -0.40 16.83
N ARG A 136 -12.97 -1.11 17.41
CA ARG A 136 -11.58 -1.00 17.00
C ARG A 136 -11.43 -1.28 15.49
N PRO A 137 -10.70 -0.43 14.75
CA PRO A 137 -10.49 -0.64 13.32
C PRO A 137 -9.55 -1.81 13.06
N THR A 138 -9.78 -2.54 11.97
CA THR A 138 -8.93 -3.68 11.57
C THR A 138 -7.72 -3.24 10.75
N SER A 139 -7.81 -2.07 10.10
CA SER A 139 -6.72 -1.49 9.32
C SER A 139 -6.74 0.04 9.35
N LEU A 140 -5.59 0.65 9.07
CA LEU A 140 -5.49 2.12 8.97
C LEU A 140 -6.39 2.66 7.88
N GLN A 141 -6.54 1.90 6.78
CA GLN A 141 -7.40 2.27 5.68
C GLN A 141 -8.88 2.28 6.09
N GLU A 142 -9.33 1.23 6.78
CA GLU A 142 -10.70 1.19 7.32
C GLU A 142 -10.93 2.37 8.28
N PHE A 143 -9.98 2.64 9.17
CA PHE A 143 -10.11 3.71 10.14
C PHE A 143 -10.21 5.10 9.47
N LYS A 144 -9.32 5.36 8.51
CA LYS A 144 -9.34 6.58 7.70
C LYS A 144 -10.67 6.76 6.97
N THR A 145 -11.21 5.71 6.36
CA THR A 145 -12.51 5.75 5.68
C THR A 145 -13.64 6.08 6.64
N ARG A 146 -13.68 5.49 7.84
CA ARG A 146 -14.71 5.79 8.85
C ARG A 146 -14.67 7.27 9.26
N ILE A 147 -13.47 7.82 9.46
CA ILE A 147 -13.27 9.24 9.80
C ILE A 147 -13.73 10.14 8.65
N GLN A 148 -13.35 9.82 7.41
CA GLN A 148 -13.81 10.58 6.24
C GLN A 148 -15.33 10.58 6.12
N GLN A 149 -15.99 9.44 6.28
CA GLN A 149 -17.46 9.35 6.27
C GLN A 149 -18.09 10.19 7.37
N LEU A 150 -17.51 10.18 8.57
CA LEU A 150 -17.95 11.01 9.69
C LEU A 150 -17.85 12.49 9.34
N LEU A 151 -16.72 12.93 8.78
CA LEU A 151 -16.52 14.32 8.36
C LEU A 151 -17.51 14.75 7.26
N ILE A 152 -17.79 13.89 6.27
CA ILE A 152 -18.80 14.14 5.23
C ILE A 152 -20.18 14.31 5.85
N GLN A 153 -20.56 13.44 6.80
CA GLN A 153 -21.85 13.55 7.49
C GLN A 153 -21.96 14.86 8.28
N LYS A 154 -20.87 15.31 8.91
CA LYS A 154 -20.83 16.58 9.64
C LYS A 154 -20.92 17.79 8.71
N SER A 155 -20.16 17.80 7.61
CA SER A 155 -20.22 18.86 6.60
C SER A 155 -21.64 19.06 6.04
N LYS A 156 -22.36 17.96 5.76
CA LYS A 156 -23.77 17.99 5.35
C LYS A 156 -24.68 18.62 6.40
N LYS A 157 -24.53 18.22 7.68
CA LYS A 157 -25.35 18.77 8.78
C LYS A 157 -25.11 20.26 9.00
N SER A 158 -23.88 20.72 8.79
CA SER A 158 -23.49 22.12 9.00
C SER A 158 -23.74 23.01 7.78
N ASN A 159 -24.42 22.52 6.73
CA ASN A 159 -24.61 23.24 5.46
C ASN A 159 -23.30 23.80 4.87
N ILE A 160 -22.18 23.14 5.13
CA ILE A 160 -20.88 23.51 4.57
C ILE A 160 -20.82 22.89 3.18
N TYR A 161 -21.29 23.64 2.17
CA TYR A 161 -21.30 23.27 0.75
C TYR A 161 -20.02 23.65 0.00
N GLN A 162 -18.92 23.88 0.70
CA GLN A 162 -17.62 23.76 0.05
C GLN A 162 -17.21 22.31 0.15
N GLU A 163 -17.02 21.68 -1.02
CA GLU A 163 -16.30 20.44 -1.20
C GLU A 163 -15.19 20.41 -0.16
N ALA A 164 -15.35 19.61 0.89
CA ALA A 164 -14.20 19.14 1.61
C ALA A 164 -13.40 18.43 0.52
N LYS A 165 -12.43 19.14 -0.07
CA LYS A 165 -11.49 18.62 -1.05
C LYS A 165 -10.55 17.72 -0.27
N PHE A 166 -11.12 16.61 0.21
CA PHE A 166 -10.38 15.43 0.57
C PHE A 166 -9.51 15.13 -0.63
N ASP A 167 -8.23 14.90 -0.36
CA ASP A 167 -7.22 14.70 -1.39
C ASP A 167 -7.78 13.82 -2.54
N PRO A 168 -7.77 14.30 -3.80
CA PRO A 168 -8.37 13.59 -4.93
C PRO A 168 -7.71 12.23 -5.21
N THR A 169 -6.60 11.92 -4.52
CA THR A 169 -6.02 10.56 -4.49
C THR A 169 -6.89 9.53 -3.76
N PHE A 170 -7.89 9.96 -2.96
CA PHE A 170 -8.71 9.07 -2.13
C PHE A 170 -10.20 9.44 -2.06
N THR A 171 -10.72 10.27 -2.97
CA THR A 171 -12.18 10.48 -3.17
C THR A 171 -12.82 9.24 -3.80
N ILE A 172 -12.83 8.14 -3.05
CA ILE A 172 -13.53 6.92 -3.43
C ILE A 172 -14.54 6.65 -2.33
N THR A 173 -15.64 7.39 -2.40
CA THR A 173 -16.86 7.20 -1.61
C THR A 173 -17.72 6.07 -2.16
N ASP A 174 -17.32 5.43 -3.26
CA ASP A 174 -18.07 4.37 -3.92
C ASP A 174 -17.73 3.00 -3.28
N PRO A 175 -18.68 2.34 -2.60
CA PRO A 175 -18.47 1.04 -1.95
C PRO A 175 -17.91 -0.02 -2.90
N GLU A 176 -18.30 0.01 -4.18
CA GLU A 176 -17.87 -0.96 -5.18
C GLU A 176 -16.40 -0.75 -5.58
N LEU A 177 -15.95 0.51 -5.64
CA LEU A 177 -14.53 0.83 -5.86
C LEU A 177 -13.67 0.44 -4.65
N ILE A 178 -14.17 0.62 -3.42
CA ILE A 178 -13.46 0.19 -2.21
C ILE A 178 -13.29 -1.34 -2.21
N ALA A 179 -14.34 -2.09 -2.52
CA ALA A 179 -14.28 -3.54 -2.66
C ALA A 179 -13.27 -3.96 -3.75
N ALA A 180 -13.27 -3.27 -4.89
CA ALA A 180 -12.30 -3.49 -5.96
C ALA A 180 -10.85 -3.25 -5.51
N ALA A 181 -10.59 -2.17 -4.76
CA ALA A 181 -9.26 -1.88 -4.20
C ALA A 181 -8.78 -2.96 -3.23
N GLN A 182 -9.68 -3.48 -2.37
CA GLN A 182 -9.35 -4.56 -1.43
C GLN A 182 -8.99 -5.86 -2.15
N LEU A 183 -9.66 -6.16 -3.26
CA LEU A 183 -9.37 -7.34 -4.08
C LEU A 183 -8.07 -7.20 -4.90
N GLY A 184 -7.62 -5.98 -5.18
CA GLY A 184 -6.37 -5.70 -5.90
C GLY A 184 -6.28 -6.45 -7.24
N LYS A 185 -5.29 -7.32 -7.42
CA LYS A 185 -5.14 -8.14 -8.65
C LYS A 185 -6.34 -9.07 -8.90
N GLN A 186 -7.07 -9.49 -7.87
CA GLN A 186 -8.25 -10.34 -8.04
C GLN A 186 -9.41 -9.58 -8.69
N ALA A 187 -9.51 -8.26 -8.45
CA ALA A 187 -10.50 -7.39 -9.09
C ALA A 187 -10.42 -7.44 -10.62
N LEU A 188 -9.22 -7.66 -11.18
CA LEU A 188 -8.99 -7.79 -12.61
C LEU A 188 -9.59 -9.05 -13.24
N LYS A 189 -9.89 -10.09 -12.45
CA LYS A 189 -10.48 -11.34 -12.94
C LYS A 189 -12.00 -11.29 -13.02
N ASP A 190 -12.61 -10.34 -12.31
CA ASP A 190 -14.05 -10.15 -12.31
C ASP A 190 -14.44 -9.13 -13.38
N ARG A 191 -15.24 -9.57 -14.35
CA ARG A 191 -15.71 -8.72 -15.46
C ARG A 191 -16.55 -7.54 -14.96
N LYS A 192 -17.39 -7.73 -13.93
CA LYS A 192 -18.26 -6.67 -13.41
C LYS A 192 -17.42 -5.56 -12.78
N ILE A 193 -16.46 -5.95 -11.92
CA ILE A 193 -15.55 -5.02 -11.27
C ILE A 193 -14.67 -4.31 -12.31
N MET A 194 -14.14 -5.05 -13.28
CA MET A 194 -13.30 -4.45 -14.31
C MET A 194 -14.05 -3.45 -15.21
N THR A 195 -15.32 -3.74 -15.54
CA THR A 195 -16.19 -2.82 -16.30
C THR A 195 -16.50 -1.56 -15.50
N LEU A 196 -16.78 -1.71 -14.20
CA LEU A 196 -17.00 -0.60 -13.29
C LEU A 196 -15.77 0.32 -13.19
N LEU A 197 -14.59 -0.27 -13.01
CA LEU A 197 -13.33 0.45 -12.96
C LEU A 197 -13.07 1.20 -14.27
N TRP A 198 -13.34 0.56 -15.40
CA TRP A 198 -13.20 1.18 -16.71
C TRP A 198 -14.13 2.38 -16.89
N ASN A 199 -15.41 2.23 -16.55
CA ASN A 199 -16.40 3.30 -16.68
C ASN A 199 -16.08 4.51 -15.78
N LYS A 200 -15.53 4.27 -14.59
CA LYS A 200 -15.16 5.33 -13.63
C LYS A 200 -13.88 6.06 -14.01
N PHE A 201 -12.83 5.33 -14.39
CA PHE A 201 -11.51 5.93 -14.61
C PHE A 201 -11.22 6.27 -16.08
N LYS A 202 -11.81 5.53 -17.02
CA LYS A 202 -11.61 5.62 -18.49
C LYS A 202 -10.15 5.67 -18.92
N ASN A 203 -9.26 5.10 -18.10
CA ASN A 203 -7.81 5.19 -18.29
C ASN A 203 -7.10 4.01 -17.61
N GLN A 204 -6.34 3.25 -18.41
CA GLN A 204 -5.64 2.05 -17.94
C GLN A 204 -4.60 2.34 -16.86
N ASN A 205 -3.87 3.45 -16.96
CA ASN A 205 -2.87 3.84 -15.96
C ASN A 205 -3.53 4.15 -14.62
N LYS A 206 -4.66 4.86 -14.64
CA LYS A 206 -5.40 5.17 -13.41
C LYS A 206 -5.93 3.90 -12.73
N VAL A 207 -6.46 2.94 -13.50
CA VAL A 207 -6.90 1.64 -12.95
C VAL A 207 -5.72 0.84 -12.39
N ALA A 208 -4.59 0.85 -13.09
CA ALA A 208 -3.36 0.16 -12.66
C ALA A 208 -2.82 0.71 -11.34
N THR A 209 -2.69 2.04 -11.26
CA THR A 209 -2.29 2.74 -10.04
C THR A 209 -3.29 2.49 -8.91
N PHE A 210 -4.58 2.52 -9.21
CA PHE A 210 -5.64 2.33 -8.22
C PHE A 210 -5.63 0.93 -7.59
N LEU A 211 -5.46 -0.12 -8.39
CA LEU A 211 -5.41 -1.50 -7.90
C LEU A 211 -4.01 -1.94 -7.41
N GLY A 212 -2.99 -1.11 -7.57
CA GLY A 212 -1.60 -1.45 -7.25
C GLY A 212 -1.04 -2.57 -8.15
N VAL A 213 -1.40 -2.57 -9.43
CA VAL A 213 -1.02 -3.60 -10.42
C VAL A 213 -0.33 -2.98 -11.63
N ASN A 214 0.40 -3.78 -12.40
CA ASN A 214 1.05 -3.31 -13.62
C ASN A 214 0.01 -2.94 -14.70
N ARG A 215 0.25 -1.83 -15.42
CA ARG A 215 -0.57 -1.40 -16.57
C ARG A 215 -0.79 -2.51 -17.60
N SER A 216 0.24 -3.32 -17.87
CA SER A 216 0.16 -4.46 -18.78
C SER A 216 -0.89 -5.51 -18.34
N SER A 217 -1.08 -5.70 -17.03
CA SER A 217 -2.11 -6.60 -16.49
C SER A 217 -3.52 -6.07 -16.72
N VAL A 218 -3.69 -4.75 -16.60
CA VAL A 218 -4.97 -4.07 -16.90
C VAL A 218 -5.27 -4.13 -18.40
N ASN A 219 -4.30 -3.82 -19.26
CA ASN A 219 -4.46 -3.86 -20.72
C ASN A 219 -4.89 -5.24 -21.21
N ARG A 220 -4.24 -6.31 -20.71
CA ARG A 220 -4.61 -7.69 -21.05
C ARG A 220 -6.09 -7.98 -20.75
N ARG A 221 -6.58 -7.50 -19.60
CA ARG A 221 -7.96 -7.72 -19.15
C ARG A 221 -8.97 -6.82 -19.86
N CYS A 222 -8.61 -5.59 -20.20
CA CYS A 222 -9.43 -4.73 -21.07
C CYS A 222 -9.70 -5.40 -22.42
N LYS A 223 -8.66 -6.01 -23.04
CA LYS A 223 -8.82 -6.77 -24.28
C LYS A 223 -9.69 -8.01 -24.11
N GLU A 224 -9.47 -8.79 -23.05
CA GLU A 224 -10.23 -10.01 -22.73
C GLU A 224 -11.73 -9.71 -22.53
N TYR A 225 -12.08 -8.55 -21.96
CA TYR A 225 -13.47 -8.16 -21.71
C TYR A 225 -14.08 -7.18 -22.71
N ASN A 226 -13.38 -6.90 -23.82
CA ASN A 226 -13.80 -5.94 -24.85
C ASN A 226 -14.11 -4.52 -24.33
N LEU A 227 -13.32 -4.05 -23.35
CA LEU A 227 -13.39 -2.69 -22.82
C LEU A 227 -12.43 -1.79 -23.63
N ARG A 228 -13.00 -0.83 -24.37
CA ARG A 228 -12.27 0.11 -25.23
C ARG A 228 -12.19 1.50 -24.62
#